data_AF-A0A8J3Q7B3-F1
#
_entry.id   AF-A0A8J3Q7B3-F1
#
_cell.length_a   1.000
_cell.length_b   1.000
_cell.length_c   1.000
_cell.angle_alpha   90.00
_cell.angle_beta   90.00
_cell.angle_gamma   90.00
#
_symmetry.space_group_name_H-M   'P 1'
#
loop_
_entity.id
_entity.type
_entity.pdbx_description
1 polymer ?
#
loop_
_entity_poly.entity_id
_entity_poly.type
_entity_poly.pdbx_seq_one_letter_code
_entity_poly.pdbx_strand_id
1 'polypeptide(L)'
;MLRDHGLDPERVGSPKAAWRVFCGFLAVDIDGIETDPQCDADGFIVQWGRYSWNDGLPSLSFTRQLAVDVRAQWTDKEWYQPEYWQVSLDMVFPDHATLADLDQLNVSNSGFYFERPGPEMDRALREALWEIEQYPTLQALWASVPSRSSTTLDNVA
;
A
#
# COMPACT_ATOMS: atom_id res chain seq x y z
N MET A 1 -9.08 -11.53 -4.17
CA MET A 1 -8.90 -10.83 -2.86
C MET A 1 -8.29 -11.76 -1.83
N LEU A 2 -7.75 -11.27 -0.69
CA LEU A 2 -7.04 -12.08 0.32
C LEU A 2 -7.79 -13.36 0.71
N ARG A 3 -9.09 -13.25 0.98
CA ARG A 3 -9.96 -14.38 1.34
C ARG A 3 -10.10 -15.42 0.22
N ASP A 4 -10.10 -15.00 -1.03
CA ASP A 4 -10.17 -15.90 -2.21
C ASP A 4 -8.88 -16.71 -2.39
N HIS A 5 -7.78 -16.25 -1.78
CA HIS A 5 -6.50 -16.96 -1.72
C HIS A 5 -6.28 -17.68 -0.38
N GLY A 6 -7.32 -17.82 0.44
CA GLY A 6 -7.26 -18.47 1.75
C GLY A 6 -6.46 -17.69 2.81
N LEU A 7 -6.20 -16.40 2.58
CA LEU A 7 -5.55 -15.53 3.56
C LEU A 7 -6.61 -14.78 4.37
N ASP A 8 -6.46 -14.83 5.70
CA ASP A 8 -7.23 -14.00 6.61
C ASP A 8 -6.58 -12.60 6.68
N PRO A 9 -7.27 -11.52 6.26
CA PRO A 9 -6.72 -10.17 6.34
C PRO A 9 -6.35 -9.74 7.76
N GLU A 10 -6.96 -10.35 8.79
CA GLU A 10 -6.64 -10.09 10.19
C GLU A 10 -5.42 -10.89 10.68
N ARG A 11 -4.97 -11.88 9.90
CA ARG A 11 -3.90 -12.82 10.27
C ARG A 11 -3.01 -13.17 9.07
N VAL A 12 -2.44 -12.15 8.44
CA VAL A 12 -1.46 -12.35 7.37
C VAL A 12 -0.25 -13.12 7.92
N GLY A 13 0.00 -14.32 7.37
CA GLY A 13 1.12 -15.17 7.79
C GLY A 13 2.45 -14.87 7.08
N SER A 14 2.45 -14.07 6.00
CA SER A 14 3.65 -13.76 5.24
C SER A 14 3.47 -12.49 4.39
N PRO A 15 4.36 -11.49 4.51
CA PRO A 15 4.38 -10.31 3.65
C PRO A 15 4.48 -10.67 2.17
N LYS A 16 5.30 -11.67 1.83
CA LYS A 16 5.44 -12.16 0.45
C LYS A 16 4.15 -12.74 -0.11
N ALA A 17 3.35 -13.42 0.71
CA ALA A 17 2.05 -13.95 0.27
C ALA A 17 1.03 -12.81 0.11
N ALA A 18 0.99 -11.87 1.06
CA ALA A 18 0.16 -10.67 0.98
C ALA A 18 0.49 -9.82 -0.25
N TRP A 19 1.77 -9.65 -0.57
CA TRP A 19 2.23 -8.92 -1.76
C TRP A 19 1.67 -9.50 -3.06
N ARG A 20 1.69 -10.83 -3.21
CA ARG A 20 1.11 -11.48 -4.41
C ARG A 20 -0.37 -11.20 -4.56
N VAL A 21 -1.11 -11.20 -3.44
CA VAL A 21 -2.53 -10.84 -3.47
C VAL A 21 -2.72 -9.37 -3.77
N PHE A 22 -1.87 -8.50 -3.21
CA PHE A 22 -1.88 -7.08 -3.48
C PHE A 22 -1.63 -6.77 -4.97
N CYS A 23 -0.65 -7.42 -5.61
CA CYS A 23 -0.45 -7.33 -7.05
C CYS A 23 -1.70 -7.74 -7.85
N GLY A 24 -2.36 -8.83 -7.44
CA GLY A 24 -3.62 -9.24 -8.06
C GLY A 24 -4.76 -8.24 -7.82
N PHE A 25 -4.79 -7.59 -6.67
CA PHE A 25 -5.75 -6.53 -6.34
C PHE A 25 -5.53 -5.27 -7.17
N LEU A 26 -4.28 -4.85 -7.40
CA LEU A 26 -3.95 -3.71 -8.26
C LEU A 26 -4.40 -3.90 -9.72
N ALA A 27 -4.46 -5.15 -10.19
CA ALA A 27 -4.92 -5.48 -11.54
C ALA A 27 -6.46 -5.48 -11.69
N VAL A 28 -7.21 -5.24 -10.61
CA VAL A 28 -8.67 -5.17 -10.65
C VAL A 28 -9.08 -3.76 -11.10
N ASP A 29 -9.78 -3.69 -12.23
CA ASP A 29 -10.44 -2.47 -12.69
C ASP A 29 -11.56 -2.08 -11.71
N ILE A 30 -11.61 -0.79 -11.37
CA ILE A 30 -12.62 -0.22 -10.48
C ILE A 30 -13.41 0.83 -11.26
N ASP A 31 -14.73 0.69 -11.27
CA ASP A 31 -15.62 1.68 -11.87
C ASP A 31 -15.66 2.96 -11.03
N GLY A 32 -15.81 4.11 -11.69
CA GLY A 32 -15.96 5.41 -11.02
C GLY A 32 -14.65 6.06 -10.58
N ILE A 33 -13.50 5.58 -11.06
CA ILE A 33 -12.20 6.25 -10.91
C ILE A 33 -12.08 7.38 -11.94
N GLU A 34 -11.48 8.50 -11.54
CA GLU A 34 -11.20 9.64 -12.41
C GLU A 34 -10.34 9.20 -13.60
N THR A 35 -10.66 9.76 -14.77
CA THR A 35 -10.03 9.37 -16.04
C THR A 35 -8.99 10.38 -16.51
N ASP A 36 -8.98 11.58 -15.93
CA ASP A 36 -7.95 12.58 -16.16
C ASP A 36 -6.56 12.03 -15.79
N PRO A 37 -5.63 11.94 -16.76
CA PRO A 37 -4.26 11.47 -16.50
C PRO A 37 -3.47 12.32 -15.50
N GLN A 38 -3.91 13.53 -15.15
CA GLN A 38 -3.25 14.42 -14.20
C GLN A 38 -3.73 14.24 -12.75
N CYS A 39 -4.71 13.38 -12.51
CA CYS A 39 -5.37 13.25 -11.21
C CYS A 39 -4.85 12.09 -10.35
N ASP A 40 -3.66 11.55 -10.61
CA ASP A 40 -3.04 10.50 -9.79
C ASP A 40 -4.05 9.38 -9.47
N ALA A 41 -4.73 8.92 -10.52
CA ALA A 41 -6.08 8.39 -10.41
C ALA A 41 -6.18 7.01 -9.77
N ASP A 42 -5.21 6.15 -10.01
CA ASP A 42 -5.17 4.79 -9.49
C ASP A 42 -3.71 4.40 -9.35
N GLY A 43 -3.25 4.27 -8.11
CA GLY A 43 -1.86 4.04 -7.82
C GLY A 43 -1.64 3.27 -6.55
N PHE A 44 -0.38 3.04 -6.23
CA PHE A 44 0.00 2.32 -5.02
C PHE A 44 1.27 2.85 -4.39
N ILE A 45 1.44 2.51 -3.11
CA ILE A 45 2.63 2.78 -2.32
C ILE A 45 2.87 1.61 -1.36
N VAL A 46 4.14 1.30 -1.12
CA VAL A 46 4.57 0.40 -0.04
C VAL A 46 5.24 1.26 1.01
N GLN A 47 4.80 1.15 2.26
CA GLN A 47 5.31 1.97 3.36
C GLN A 47 5.87 1.10 4.47
N TRP A 48 6.94 1.55 5.11
CA TRP A 48 7.54 0.88 6.25
C TRP A 48 8.04 1.87 7.29
N GLY A 49 8.02 1.45 8.55
CA GLY A 49 8.50 2.27 9.64
C GLY A 49 7.91 1.89 10.98
N ARG A 50 8.08 2.80 11.94
CA ARG A 50 7.46 2.73 13.26
C ARG A 50 6.54 3.93 13.40
N TYR A 51 5.24 3.67 13.49
CA TYR A 51 4.24 4.73 13.57
C TYR A 51 3.52 4.71 14.92
N SER A 52 3.14 5.90 15.41
CA SER A 52 2.47 6.03 16.71
C SER A 52 1.12 5.32 16.77
N TRP A 53 0.40 5.26 15.65
CA TRP A 53 -0.86 4.52 15.53
C TRP A 53 -0.69 3.00 15.51
N ASN A 54 0.55 2.52 15.33
CA ASN A 54 0.92 1.10 15.40
C ASN A 54 1.67 0.76 16.71
N ASP A 55 1.42 1.52 17.79
CA ASP A 55 2.07 1.37 19.10
C ASP A 55 3.61 1.55 19.04
N GLY A 56 4.14 2.22 18.00
CA GLY A 56 5.58 2.37 17.77
C GLY A 56 6.29 1.08 17.35
N LEU A 57 5.52 0.03 17.02
CA LEU A 57 6.06 -1.25 16.55
C LEU A 57 6.46 -1.16 15.06
N PRO A 58 7.39 -2.02 14.61
CA PRO A 58 7.73 -2.14 13.20
C PRO A 58 6.48 -2.47 12.37
N SER A 59 6.33 -1.81 11.23
CA SER A 59 5.17 -1.96 10.37
C SER A 59 5.53 -1.91 8.89
N LEU A 60 4.72 -2.59 8.10
CA LEU A 60 4.75 -2.63 6.63
C LEU A 60 3.31 -2.49 6.13
N SER A 61 3.07 -1.56 5.21
CA SER A 61 1.75 -1.35 4.62
C SER A 61 1.81 -1.46 3.11
N PHE A 62 0.78 -2.07 2.52
CA PHE A 62 0.52 -2.06 1.08
C PHE A 62 -0.76 -1.28 0.83
N THR A 63 -0.65 -0.16 0.11
CA THR A 63 -1.76 0.77 -0.05
C THR A 63 -2.03 1.02 -1.52
N ARG A 64 -3.29 0.87 -1.93
CA ARG A 64 -3.79 1.35 -3.23
C ARG A 64 -4.53 2.66 -2.99
N GLN A 65 -4.17 3.70 -3.74
CA GLN A 65 -4.86 4.98 -3.76
C GLN A 65 -5.76 5.07 -4.99
N LEU A 66 -6.95 5.63 -4.80
CA LEU A 66 -8.01 5.74 -5.80
C LEU A 66 -8.54 7.18 -5.80
N ALA A 67 -8.49 7.86 -6.93
CA ALA A 67 -9.16 9.13 -7.13
C ALA A 67 -10.58 8.85 -7.67
N VAL A 68 -11.57 8.92 -6.79
CA VAL A 68 -12.98 8.64 -7.12
C VAL A 68 -13.62 9.86 -7.77
N ASP A 69 -14.20 9.66 -8.95
CA ASP A 69 -14.94 10.69 -9.69
C ASP A 69 -16.27 10.99 -8.98
N VAL A 70 -16.33 12.17 -8.36
CA VAL A 70 -17.52 12.68 -7.67
C VAL A 70 -18.21 13.80 -8.44
N ARG A 71 -17.88 14.00 -9.72
CA ARG A 71 -18.37 15.12 -10.56
C ARG A 71 -19.88 15.19 -10.63
N ALA A 72 -20.58 14.06 -10.58
CA ALA A 72 -22.05 14.02 -10.56
C ALA A 72 -22.67 14.65 -9.30
N GLN A 73 -21.93 14.66 -8.19
CA GLN A 73 -22.35 15.19 -6.88
C GLN A 73 -21.67 16.54 -6.58
N TRP A 74 -20.73 16.95 -7.44
CA TRP A 74 -19.94 18.16 -7.28
C TRP A 74 -20.78 19.41 -7.54
N THR A 75 -20.72 20.36 -6.60
CA THR A 75 -21.57 21.57 -6.63
C THR A 75 -20.81 22.84 -6.97
N ASP A 76 -19.49 22.87 -6.75
CA ASP A 76 -18.64 23.99 -7.14
C ASP A 76 -18.46 24.02 -8.66
N LYS A 77 -18.52 25.22 -9.24
CA LYS A 77 -18.42 25.42 -10.69
C LYS A 77 -17.08 25.99 -11.12
N GLU A 78 -16.25 26.43 -10.17
CA GLU A 78 -14.99 27.12 -10.45
C GLU A 78 -13.79 26.17 -10.48
N TRP A 79 -13.89 25.04 -9.78
CA TRP A 79 -12.85 24.01 -9.74
C TRP A 79 -13.47 22.64 -9.46
N TYR A 80 -12.70 21.58 -9.69
CA TYR A 80 -13.09 20.19 -9.43
C TYR A 80 -11.88 19.44 -8.88
N GLN A 81 -12.12 18.57 -7.91
CA GLN A 81 -11.14 17.62 -7.39
C GLN A 81 -11.84 16.28 -7.11
N PRO A 82 -11.24 15.15 -7.51
CA PRO A 82 -11.75 13.84 -7.12
C PRO A 82 -11.58 13.62 -5.62
N GLU A 83 -12.35 12.69 -5.05
CA GLU A 83 -12.08 12.24 -3.68
C GLU A 83 -10.96 11.20 -3.70
N TYR A 84 -9.92 11.40 -2.90
CA TYR A 84 -8.88 10.39 -2.76
C TYR A 84 -9.24 9.41 -1.65
N TRP A 85 -9.25 8.14 -2.01
CA TRP A 85 -9.50 7.03 -1.10
C TRP A 85 -8.29 6.11 -1.09
N GLN A 86 -7.97 5.55 0.08
CA GLN A 86 -6.88 4.60 0.24
C GLN A 86 -7.42 3.30 0.83
N VAL A 87 -7.05 2.19 0.19
CA VAL A 87 -7.25 0.83 0.69
C VAL A 87 -5.89 0.30 1.12
N SER A 88 -5.73 0.09 2.42
CA SER A 88 -4.44 -0.28 3.01
C SER A 88 -4.52 -1.66 3.64
N LEU A 89 -3.49 -2.49 3.43
CA LEU A 89 -3.22 -3.66 4.25
C LEU A 89 -2.03 -3.34 5.16
N ASP A 90 -2.31 -3.11 6.43
CA ASP A 90 -1.30 -2.84 7.44
C ASP A 90 -0.87 -4.13 8.13
N MET A 91 0.44 -4.35 8.21
CA MET A 91 1.04 -5.45 8.95
C MET A 91 1.95 -4.89 10.04
N VAL A 92 1.73 -5.31 11.27
CA VAL A 92 2.53 -4.92 12.43
C VAL A 92 3.32 -6.12 12.91
N PHE A 93 4.58 -5.92 13.25
CA PHE A 93 5.52 -6.98 13.61
C PHE A 93 5.93 -6.87 15.08
N PRO A 94 6.32 -7.97 15.73
CA PRO A 94 6.92 -7.90 17.05
C PRO A 94 8.23 -7.10 17.01
N ASP A 95 8.56 -6.45 18.12
CA ASP A 95 9.82 -5.74 18.23
C ASP A 95 10.99 -6.73 18.38
N HIS A 96 11.82 -6.80 17.34
CA HIS A 96 12.98 -7.67 17.27
C HIS A 96 14.24 -6.84 17.02
N ALA A 97 15.38 -7.29 17.55
CA ALA A 97 16.66 -6.61 17.37
C ALA A 97 17.04 -6.44 15.88
N THR A 98 16.58 -7.33 15.00
CA THR A 98 16.77 -7.25 13.54
C THR A 98 15.92 -6.18 12.86
N LEU A 99 14.98 -5.57 13.58
CA LEU A 99 14.07 -4.50 13.13
C LEU A 99 14.29 -3.20 13.92
N ALA A 100 15.38 -3.11 14.67
CA ALA A 100 15.66 -2.00 15.59
C ALA A 100 16.07 -0.70 14.89
N ASP A 101 16.54 -0.78 13.65
CA ASP A 101 17.00 0.35 12.83
C ASP A 101 15.99 0.72 11.72
N LEU A 102 14.78 0.15 11.74
CA LEU A 102 13.76 0.40 10.71
C LEU A 102 13.39 1.89 10.60
N ASP A 103 13.37 2.60 11.71
CA ASP A 103 13.11 4.05 11.81
C ASP A 103 14.36 4.92 11.53
N GLN A 104 15.53 4.30 11.41
CA GLN A 104 16.80 4.96 11.08
C GLN A 104 17.10 4.91 9.57
N LEU A 105 16.28 4.21 8.79
CA LEU A 105 16.36 4.25 7.34
C LEU A 105 16.00 5.66 6.86
N ASN A 106 16.81 6.21 5.95
CA ASN A 106 16.51 7.50 5.30
C ASN A 106 15.32 7.42 4.32
N VAL A 107 14.67 6.26 4.22
CA VAL A 107 13.53 5.95 3.36
C VAL A 107 12.47 5.26 4.20
N SER A 108 11.20 5.62 4.00
CA SER A 108 10.05 5.08 4.74
C SER A 108 8.93 4.56 3.82
N ASN A 109 9.12 4.66 2.52
CA ASN A 109 8.17 4.23 1.52
C ASN A 109 8.82 4.16 0.13
N SER A 110 8.14 3.49 -0.79
CA SER A 110 8.55 3.32 -2.19
C SER A 110 8.30 4.52 -3.10
N GLY A 111 7.70 5.59 -2.58
CA GLY A 111 6.99 6.57 -3.42
C GLY A 111 5.70 6.02 -4.01
N PHE A 112 4.89 6.93 -4.55
CA PHE A 112 3.67 6.57 -5.27
C PHE A 112 3.96 6.21 -6.73
N TYR A 113 3.28 5.16 -7.18
CA TYR A 113 3.28 4.66 -8.55
C TYR A 113 1.85 4.74 -9.11
N PHE A 114 1.65 5.43 -10.23
CA PHE A 114 0.33 5.65 -10.87
C PHE A 114 0.26 5.03 -12.29
N GLU A 115 1.17 4.13 -12.59
CA GLU A 115 1.22 3.43 -13.86
C GLU A 115 -0.01 2.54 -14.04
N ARG A 116 -0.58 2.51 -15.25
CA ARG A 116 -1.71 1.63 -15.56
C ARG A 116 -1.29 0.15 -15.60
N PRO A 117 -2.24 -0.80 -15.40
CA PRO A 117 -1.98 -2.22 -15.59
C PRO A 117 -1.28 -2.51 -16.92
N GLY A 118 -0.17 -3.25 -16.86
CA GLY A 118 0.71 -3.51 -18.00
C GLY A 118 2.19 -3.47 -17.63
N PRO A 119 3.09 -3.38 -18.63
CA PRO A 119 4.54 -3.44 -18.42
C PRO A 119 5.10 -2.39 -17.46
N GLU A 120 4.45 -1.22 -17.41
CA GLU A 120 4.85 -0.12 -16.54
C GLU A 120 4.50 -0.40 -15.07
N MET A 121 3.28 -0.89 -14.79
CA MET A 121 2.91 -1.40 -13.46
C MET A 121 3.85 -2.54 -13.03
N ASP A 122 4.17 -3.48 -13.93
CA ASP A 122 5.12 -4.56 -13.63
C ASP A 122 6.52 -4.02 -13.28
N ARG A 123 6.94 -2.90 -13.86
CA ARG A 123 8.20 -2.23 -13.55
C ARG A 123 8.13 -1.55 -12.18
N ALA A 124 7.07 -0.79 -11.90
CA ALA A 124 6.83 -0.19 -10.59
C ALA A 124 6.81 -1.22 -9.45
N LEU A 125 6.13 -2.35 -9.65
CA LEU A 125 6.09 -3.45 -8.68
C LEU A 125 7.47 -4.07 -8.43
N ARG A 126 8.31 -4.18 -9.46
CA ARG A 126 9.70 -4.64 -9.30
C ARG A 126 10.55 -3.62 -8.57
N GLU A 127 10.33 -2.33 -8.82
CA GLU A 127 11.05 -1.23 -8.17
C GLU A 127 10.74 -1.17 -6.67
N ALA A 128 9.46 -1.24 -6.30
CA ALA A 128 9.05 -1.32 -4.89
C ALA A 128 9.64 -2.55 -4.17
N LEU A 129 9.68 -3.72 -4.82
CA LEU A 129 10.34 -4.90 -4.27
C LEU A 129 11.86 -4.74 -4.17
N TRP A 130 12.49 -4.13 -5.17
CA TRP A 130 13.93 -3.90 -5.18
C TRP A 130 14.37 -3.05 -3.98
N GLU A 131 13.58 -2.04 -3.60
CA GLU A 131 13.85 -1.24 -2.41
C GLU A 131 13.80 -2.05 -1.10
N ILE A 132 12.80 -2.92 -0.95
CA ILE A 132 12.71 -3.85 0.19
C ILE A 132 13.94 -4.76 0.24
N GLU A 133 14.45 -5.17 -0.92
CA GLU A 133 15.64 -6.01 -1.04
C GLU A 133 16.96 -5.24 -0.84
N GLN A 134 16.97 -3.90 -0.83
CA GLN A 134 18.22 -3.14 -0.62
C GLN A 134 18.68 -3.09 0.84
N TYR A 135 17.74 -3.19 1.79
CA TYR A 135 18.04 -2.96 3.20
C TYR A 135 17.88 -4.26 4.01
N PRO A 136 18.92 -4.71 4.76
CA PRO A 136 18.83 -5.93 5.57
C PRO A 136 17.63 -5.95 6.52
N THR A 137 17.26 -4.81 7.08
CA THR A 137 16.11 -4.65 7.97
C THR A 137 14.78 -4.86 7.26
N LEU A 138 14.65 -4.36 6.03
CA LEU A 138 13.45 -4.59 5.22
C LEU A 138 13.37 -6.03 4.72
N GLN A 139 14.50 -6.66 4.38
CA GLN A 139 14.55 -8.09 4.09
C GLN A 139 14.10 -8.92 5.32
N ALA A 140 14.56 -8.55 6.52
CA ALA A 140 14.15 -9.21 7.76
C ALA A 140 12.64 -9.01 8.03
N LEU A 141 12.12 -7.80 7.82
CA LEU A 141 10.70 -7.49 7.91
C LEU A 141 9.88 -8.35 6.93
N TRP A 142 10.33 -8.43 5.67
CA TRP A 142 9.70 -9.20 4.60
C TRP A 142 9.66 -10.71 4.87
N ALA A 143 10.68 -11.23 5.56
CA ALA A 143 10.77 -12.63 5.96
C ALA A 143 10.03 -12.96 7.27
N SER A 144 9.57 -11.95 8.01
CA SER A 144 8.93 -12.11 9.31
C SER A 144 7.43 -12.39 9.20
N VAL A 145 6.86 -12.93 10.27
CA VAL A 145 5.41 -13.11 10.42
C VAL A 145 4.84 -11.91 11.18
N PRO A 146 3.88 -11.16 10.60
CA PRO A 146 3.17 -10.11 11.33
C PRO A 146 2.50 -10.66 12.60
N SER A 147 2.55 -9.90 13.70
CA SER A 147 1.82 -10.22 14.93
C SER A 147 0.33 -9.93 14.79
N ARG A 148 -0.01 -8.90 14.02
CA ARG A 148 -1.37 -8.54 13.59
C ARG A 148 -1.32 -7.91 12.21
N SER A 149 -2.45 -7.99 11.51
CA SER A 149 -2.68 -7.23 10.29
C SER A 149 -4.12 -6.74 10.25
N SER A 150 -4.38 -5.70 9.48
CA SER A 150 -5.72 -5.15 9.29
C SER A 150 -5.86 -4.56 7.90
N THR A 151 -7.09 -4.53 7.38
CA THR A 151 -7.41 -3.79 6.16
C THR A 151 -8.23 -2.56 6.51
N THR A 152 -7.82 -1.39 6.03
CA THR A 152 -8.57 -0.13 6.20
C THR A 152 -9.03 0.42 4.85
N LEU A 153 -10.07 1.25 4.90
CA LEU A 153 -10.55 2.06 3.80
C LEU A 153 -10.74 3.47 4.36
N ASP A 154 -9.90 4.39 3.90
CA ASP A 154 -9.85 5.74 4.44
C ASP A 154 -10.04 6.76 3.31
N ASN A 155 -10.83 7.80 3.57
CA ASN A 155 -10.91 8.97 2.71
C ASN A 155 -9.81 9.94 3.14
N VAL A 156 -8.87 10.21 2.24
CA VAL A 156 -7.72 11.08 2.46
C VAL A 156 -7.99 12.40 1.76
N ALA A 157 -8.54 13.35 2.53
CA ALA A 157 -8.85 14.71 2.10
C ALA A 157 -7.60 15.60 2.00
#